data_AF-A0A954GRD7-F1
#
_entry.id   AF-A0A954GRD7-F1
#
_cell.length_a   1.000
_cell.length_b   1.000
_cell.length_c   1.000
_cell.angle_alpha   90.00
_cell.angle_beta   90.00
_cell.angle_gamma   90.00
#
_symmetry.space_group_name_H-M   'P 1'
#
loop_
_entity.id
_entity.type
_entity.pdbx_description
1 polymer ?
#
loop_
_entity_poly.entity_id
_entity_poly.type
_entity_poly.pdbx_seq_one_letter_code
_entity_poly.pdbx_strand_id
1 'polypeptide(L)'
;MRTRFRPMHLSTTAHLFNFVCLCGLTVPCNAQNANSDLTPTPFETGQFQWRVQQPFLKVDAERLPESVEHPWVSVKDPSIVRFGGKWHLFCTLRKLKEGDGRIRIGCLSFENWEDAQRQDWSVLTLTMSYHGAPQIFWFEPHQKWYL
;
A
#
# COMPACT_ATOMS: atom_id res chain seq x y z
N MET A 1 -23.11 -10.47 -9.60
CA MET A 1 -22.12 -10.33 -10.70
C MET A 1 -20.74 -10.58 -10.10
N ARG A 2 -20.13 -11.75 -10.33
CA ARG A 2 -18.86 -12.17 -9.69
C ARG A 2 -17.68 -11.78 -10.57
N THR A 3 -16.91 -10.76 -10.17
CA THR A 3 -15.62 -10.46 -10.80
C THR A 3 -14.59 -11.49 -10.30
N ARG A 4 -14.27 -12.47 -11.14
CA ARG A 4 -13.16 -13.42 -10.92
C ARG A 4 -11.85 -12.75 -11.30
N PHE A 5 -10.93 -12.60 -10.35
CA PHE A 5 -9.52 -12.36 -10.69
C PHE A 5 -8.96 -13.62 -11.37
N ARG A 6 -8.35 -13.44 -12.55
CA ARG A 6 -7.67 -14.53 -13.28
C ARG A 6 -6.29 -14.81 -12.65
N PRO A 7 -5.88 -16.08 -12.48
CA PRO A 7 -4.50 -16.40 -12.16
C PRO A 7 -3.62 -16.23 -13.41
N MET A 8 -2.46 -15.59 -13.27
CA MET A 8 -1.44 -15.48 -14.32
C MET A 8 -0.39 -16.58 -14.10
N HIS A 9 -0.21 -17.44 -15.10
CA HIS A 9 0.83 -18.47 -15.14
C HIS A 9 2.22 -17.83 -15.25
N LEU A 10 3.18 -18.27 -14.43
CA LEU A 10 4.60 -18.04 -14.65
C LEU A 10 5.10 -18.95 -15.78
N SER A 11 5.72 -18.36 -16.81
CA SER A 11 6.54 -19.08 -17.79
C SER A 11 8.00 -18.88 -17.40
N THR A 12 8.66 -19.96 -16.99
CA THR A 12 10.08 -20.00 -16.67
C THR A 12 10.86 -20.32 -17.95
N THR A 13 11.58 -19.35 -18.50
CA THR A 13 12.53 -19.59 -19.61
C THR A 13 13.94 -19.39 -19.08
N ALA A 14 14.65 -20.50 -18.87
CA ALA A 14 16.06 -20.50 -18.51
C ALA A 14 16.91 -20.32 -19.77
N HIS A 15 17.73 -19.28 -19.80
CA HIS A 15 18.83 -19.16 -20.76
C HIS A 15 20.15 -19.10 -20.00
N LEU A 16 20.87 -20.22 -20.02
CA LEU A 16 22.27 -20.34 -19.64
C LEU A 16 23.11 -19.69 -20.76
N PHE A 17 23.87 -18.63 -20.41
CA PHE A 17 24.99 -18.18 -21.23
C PHE A 17 26.25 -18.18 -20.36
N ASN A 18 27.09 -19.18 -20.59
CA ASN A 18 28.47 -19.21 -20.15
C ASN A 18 29.28 -18.22 -21.00
N PHE A 19 29.94 -17.26 -20.35
CA PHE A 19 31.07 -16.56 -20.96
C PHE A 19 32.17 -16.43 -19.90
N VAL A 20 33.24 -17.20 -20.10
CA VAL A 20 34.51 -17.06 -19.39
C VAL A 20 35.41 -16.18 -20.27
N CYS A 21 35.96 -15.10 -19.71
CA CYS A 21 37.19 -14.52 -20.22
C CYS A 21 38.02 -13.96 -19.05
N LEU A 22 39.23 -14.52 -18.92
CA LEU A 22 40.32 -14.05 -18.06
C LEU A 22 40.74 -12.62 -18.44
N CYS A 23 41.13 -11.81 -17.44
CA CYS A 23 42.45 -11.18 -17.35
C CYS A 23 42.56 -10.32 -16.09
N GLY A 24 43.64 -10.53 -15.34
CA GLY A 24 43.87 -9.96 -14.02
C GLY A 24 44.17 -8.47 -14.02
N LEU A 25 43.55 -7.79 -13.07
CA LEU A 25 44.08 -6.62 -12.40
C LEU A 25 43.90 -6.89 -10.91
N THR A 26 45.00 -7.14 -10.21
CA THR A 26 45.00 -7.22 -8.74
C THR A 26 44.71 -5.81 -8.22
N VAL A 27 43.43 -5.50 -8.05
CA VAL A 27 43.00 -4.38 -7.22
C VAL A 27 43.51 -4.71 -5.81
N PRO A 28 44.31 -3.85 -5.16
CA PRO A 28 44.57 -4.04 -3.75
C PRO A 28 43.22 -4.03 -3.04
N CYS A 29 42.82 -5.18 -2.52
CA CYS A 29 41.73 -5.27 -1.56
C CYS A 29 42.20 -4.50 -0.35
N ASN A 30 41.89 -3.20 -0.34
CA ASN A 30 41.91 -2.43 0.88
C ASN A 30 40.79 -3.05 1.70
N ALA A 31 41.15 -4.01 2.56
CA ALA A 31 40.29 -4.45 3.65
C ALA A 31 40.06 -3.21 4.51
N GLN A 32 39.08 -2.40 4.13
CA GLN A 32 38.48 -1.44 5.03
C GLN A 32 38.04 -2.29 6.21
N ASN A 33 38.67 -2.06 7.35
CA ASN A 33 38.19 -2.56 8.62
C ASN A 33 36.71 -2.23 8.67
N ALA A 34 35.87 -3.22 8.42
CA ALA A 34 34.45 -3.17 8.62
C ALA A 34 34.23 -3.20 10.13
N ASN A 35 34.66 -2.13 10.82
CA ASN A 35 33.97 -1.71 12.01
C ASN A 35 32.60 -1.26 11.51
N SER A 36 31.72 -2.23 11.31
CA SER A 36 30.29 -2.00 11.27
C SER A 36 30.00 -1.18 12.51
N ASP A 37 29.66 0.09 12.32
CA ASP A 37 29.23 0.98 13.38
C ASP A 37 28.06 0.26 14.08
N LEU A 38 28.31 -0.30 15.26
CA LEU A 38 27.35 -1.14 16.00
C LEU A 38 26.31 -0.23 16.66
N THR A 39 25.69 0.65 15.89
CA THR A 39 24.58 1.45 16.38
C THR A 39 23.41 0.49 16.59
N PRO A 40 22.94 0.28 17.84
CA PRO A 40 21.86 -0.65 18.07
C PRO A 40 20.59 -0.13 17.42
N THR A 41 19.82 -1.04 16.84
CA THR A 41 18.60 -0.72 16.08
C THR A 41 17.49 -0.18 17.00
N PRO A 42 16.49 0.54 16.47
CA PRO A 42 15.31 0.92 17.23
C PRO A 42 14.58 -0.25 17.90
N PHE A 43 14.64 -1.46 17.29
CA PHE A 43 14.03 -2.66 17.86
C PHE A 43 14.78 -3.21 19.07
N GLU A 44 16.09 -2.94 19.19
CA GLU A 44 16.90 -3.34 20.34
C GLU A 44 16.87 -2.29 21.45
N THR A 45 16.94 -1.00 21.08
CA THR A 45 16.98 0.11 22.05
C THR A 45 15.61 0.53 22.56
N GLY A 46 14.55 0.24 21.82
CA GLY A 46 13.22 0.81 22.06
C GLY A 46 13.11 2.31 21.73
N GLN A 47 14.14 2.92 21.14
CA GLN A 47 14.15 4.34 20.80
C GLN A 47 13.72 4.55 19.34
N PHE A 48 12.56 5.19 19.16
CA PHE A 48 11.99 5.50 17.84
C PHE A 48 11.99 7.00 17.58
N GLN A 49 12.31 7.39 16.34
CA GLN A 49 12.25 8.77 15.87
C GLN A 49 11.48 8.83 14.56
N TRP A 50 10.66 9.86 14.39
CA TRP A 50 9.78 10.00 13.23
C TRP A 50 9.84 11.42 12.67
N ARG A 51 9.74 11.54 11.34
CA ARG A 51 9.45 12.81 10.66
C ARG A 51 8.05 12.74 10.09
N VAL A 52 7.20 13.68 10.51
CA VAL A 52 5.81 13.76 10.05
C VAL A 52 5.74 14.82 8.95
N GLN A 53 5.04 14.50 7.86
CA GLN A 53 4.81 15.40 6.74
C GLN A 53 3.46 16.13 6.87
N GLN A 54 3.19 17.06 5.96
CA GLN A 54 1.86 17.64 5.79
C GLN A 54 0.82 16.56 5.44
N PRO A 55 -0.48 16.82 5.62
CA PRO A 55 -1.53 15.87 5.27
C PRO A 55 -1.37 15.37 3.83
N PHE A 56 -1.12 14.06 3.71
CA PHE A 56 -0.80 13.44 2.43
C PHE A 56 -2.06 13.01 1.67
N LEU A 57 -2.97 12.27 2.30
CA LEU A 57 -4.30 11.99 1.75
C LEU A 57 -5.36 12.78 2.54
N LYS A 58 -6.26 13.44 1.82
CA LYS A 58 -7.32 14.29 2.36
C LYS A 58 -8.59 14.14 1.54
N VAL A 59 -9.69 14.71 2.03
CA VAL A 59 -10.90 14.84 1.22
C VAL A 59 -10.60 15.69 0.00
N ASP A 60 -10.85 15.12 -1.18
CA ASP A 60 -10.73 15.78 -2.47
C ASP A 60 -11.98 15.41 -3.28
N ALA A 61 -12.84 16.41 -3.55
CA ALA A 61 -14.11 16.20 -4.23
C ALA A 61 -13.94 15.86 -5.72
N GLU A 62 -12.80 16.18 -6.33
CA GLU A 62 -12.50 15.82 -7.73
C GLU A 62 -12.06 14.36 -7.86
N ARG A 63 -11.51 13.79 -6.78
CA ARG A 63 -10.97 12.42 -6.76
C ARG A 63 -11.88 11.41 -6.08
N LEU A 64 -12.66 11.84 -5.09
CA LEU A 64 -13.61 10.96 -4.39
C LEU A 64 -14.87 10.72 -5.23
N PRO A 65 -15.54 9.56 -5.08
CA PRO A 65 -16.81 9.32 -5.75
C PRO A 65 -17.84 10.42 -5.45
N GLU A 66 -18.61 10.79 -6.44
CA GLU A 66 -19.58 11.88 -6.33
C GLU A 66 -20.56 11.68 -5.16
N SER A 67 -20.82 12.76 -4.42
CA SER A 67 -21.74 12.77 -3.30
C SER A 67 -22.27 14.18 -3.03
N VAL A 68 -23.11 14.67 -3.96
CA VAL A 68 -23.59 16.07 -3.98
C VAL A 68 -24.43 16.42 -2.74
N GLU A 69 -25.44 15.61 -2.42
CA GLU A 69 -26.37 15.90 -1.31
C GLU A 69 -25.70 15.82 0.06
N HIS A 70 -24.68 14.97 0.18
CA HIS A 70 -24.02 14.63 1.44
C HIS A 70 -22.51 14.57 1.22
N PRO A 71 -21.80 15.70 1.22
CA PRO A 71 -20.38 15.76 0.87
C PRO A 71 -19.51 14.91 1.81
N TRP A 72 -18.38 14.44 1.32
CA TRP A 72 -17.36 13.80 2.15
C TRP A 72 -16.71 14.83 3.07
N VAL A 73 -16.43 14.43 4.31
CA VAL A 73 -15.88 15.33 5.34
C VAL A 73 -14.65 14.78 6.05
N SER A 74 -14.36 13.48 5.95
CA SER A 74 -13.08 12.93 6.43
C SER A 74 -12.69 11.63 5.73
N VAL A 75 -11.37 11.42 5.72
CA VAL A 75 -10.65 10.20 5.36
C VAL A 75 -9.96 9.72 6.64
N LYS A 76 -10.24 8.50 7.10
CA LYS A 76 -9.78 8.00 8.41
C LYS A 76 -9.41 6.53 8.37
N ASP A 77 -8.71 6.07 9.41
CA ASP A 77 -8.51 4.66 9.72
C ASP A 77 -7.91 3.86 8.54
N PRO A 78 -6.74 4.27 8.00
CA PRO A 78 -6.17 3.60 6.85
C PRO A 78 -5.63 2.20 7.19
N SER A 79 -5.86 1.26 6.30
CA SER A 79 -5.16 -0.03 6.23
C SER A 79 -4.57 -0.19 4.83
N ILE A 80 -3.30 -0.55 4.76
CA ILE A 80 -2.53 -0.50 3.50
C ILE A 80 -1.65 -1.74 3.34
N VAL A 81 -1.59 -2.26 2.11
CA VAL A 81 -0.68 -3.33 1.70
C VAL A 81 0.02 -2.97 0.39
N ARG A 82 1.23 -3.49 0.18
CA ARG A 82 1.91 -3.43 -1.12
C ARG A 82 1.88 -4.81 -1.77
N PHE A 83 1.23 -4.92 -2.93
CA PHE A 83 1.09 -6.19 -3.66
C PHE A 83 1.04 -5.93 -5.17
N GLY A 84 1.65 -6.80 -5.98
CA GLY A 84 1.63 -6.67 -7.44
C GLY A 84 2.21 -5.34 -7.96
N GLY A 85 3.21 -4.78 -7.27
CA GLY A 85 3.82 -3.50 -7.63
C GLY A 85 3.04 -2.25 -7.19
N LYS A 86 1.87 -2.41 -6.56
CA LYS A 86 0.99 -1.31 -6.16
C LYS A 86 0.78 -1.26 -4.65
N TRP A 87 0.55 -0.07 -4.14
CA TRP A 87 -0.10 0.15 -2.85
C TRP A 87 -1.61 0.00 -3.02
N HIS A 88 -2.24 -0.70 -2.08
CA HIS A 88 -3.68 -0.83 -1.96
C HIS A 88 -4.08 -0.32 -0.59
N LEU A 89 -4.78 0.83 -0.55
CA LEU A 89 -5.22 1.50 0.66
C LEU A 89 -6.73 1.38 0.78
N PHE A 90 -7.19 0.97 1.96
CA PHE A 90 -8.58 0.93 2.38
C PHE A 90 -8.75 1.85 3.58
N CYS A 91 -9.82 2.64 3.63
CA CYS A 91 -10.03 3.56 4.74
C CYS A 91 -11.51 3.85 4.97
N THR A 92 -11.83 4.44 6.12
CA THR A 92 -13.13 5.02 6.40
C THR A 92 -13.29 6.35 5.63
N LEU A 93 -14.37 6.50 4.87
CA LEU A 93 -14.85 7.77 4.32
C LEU A 93 -16.14 8.17 5.03
N ARG A 94 -16.19 9.40 5.57
CA ARG A 94 -17.37 9.93 6.26
C ARG A 94 -18.08 10.98 5.39
N LYS A 95 -19.40 10.87 5.27
CA LYS A 95 -20.28 11.90 4.70
C LYS A 95 -20.85 12.82 5.79
N LEU A 96 -21.17 14.06 5.40
CA LEU A 96 -21.95 15.01 6.19
C LEU A 96 -23.44 14.62 6.20
N LYS A 97 -23.75 13.48 6.82
CA LYS A 97 -25.11 13.02 7.08
C LYS A 97 -25.16 12.12 8.30
N GLU A 98 -26.38 11.83 8.73
CA GLU A 98 -26.69 10.80 9.71
C GLU A 98 -27.43 9.60 9.08
N GLY A 99 -27.53 8.50 9.82
CA GLY A 99 -28.14 7.26 9.35
C GLY A 99 -27.31 6.51 8.31
N ASP A 100 -27.99 5.74 7.46
CA ASP A 100 -27.33 4.84 6.52
C ASP A 100 -26.52 5.56 5.44
N GLY A 101 -25.40 4.95 5.07
CA GLY A 101 -24.45 5.46 4.11
C GLY A 101 -23.60 6.62 4.61
N ARG A 102 -23.74 7.03 5.89
CA ARG A 102 -22.90 8.10 6.47
C ARG A 102 -21.43 7.74 6.53
N ILE A 103 -21.11 6.45 6.59
CA ILE A 103 -19.74 5.92 6.52
C ILE A 103 -19.67 4.88 5.42
N ARG A 104 -18.60 4.92 4.64
CA ARG A 104 -18.28 3.97 3.57
C ARG A 104 -16.79 3.60 3.61
N ILE A 105 -16.43 2.46 3.03
CA ILE A 105 -15.01 2.11 2.83
C ILE A 105 -14.54 2.69 1.49
N GLY A 106 -13.57 3.61 1.55
CA GLY A 106 -12.85 4.09 0.38
C GLY A 106 -11.73 3.14 -0.01
N CYS A 107 -11.45 3.04 -1.31
CA CYS A 107 -10.36 2.25 -1.88
C CYS A 107 -9.54 3.13 -2.81
N LEU A 108 -8.22 3.13 -2.60
CA LEU A 108 -7.25 3.86 -3.42
C LEU A 108 -6.12 2.90 -3.80
N SER A 109 -5.64 2.95 -5.04
CA SER A 109 -4.50 2.14 -5.48
C SER A 109 -3.57 2.94 -6.39
N PHE A 110 -2.26 2.87 -6.12
CA PHE A 110 -1.23 3.64 -6.80
C PHE A 110 0.11 2.91 -6.77
N GLU A 111 1.00 3.18 -7.72
CA GLU A 111 2.34 2.58 -7.77
C GLU A 111 3.32 3.37 -6.89
N ASN A 112 3.35 4.69 -7.09
CA ASN A 112 4.25 5.60 -6.39
C ASN A 112 3.46 6.57 -5.52
N TRP A 113 4.06 6.98 -4.38
CA TRP A 113 3.41 7.89 -3.44
C TRP A 113 3.17 9.26 -4.08
N GLU A 114 4.04 9.69 -4.98
CA GLU A 114 3.92 10.95 -5.71
C GLU A 114 2.64 11.00 -6.58
N ASP A 115 2.09 9.85 -6.95
CA ASP A 115 0.88 9.71 -7.76
C ASP A 115 -0.40 9.58 -6.92
N ALA A 116 -0.31 9.24 -5.63
CA ALA A 116 -1.47 8.83 -4.83
C ALA A 116 -2.57 9.90 -4.77
N GLN A 117 -2.18 11.18 -4.66
CA GLN A 117 -3.12 12.31 -4.61
C GLN A 117 -3.84 12.57 -5.95
N ARG A 118 -3.32 12.05 -7.07
CA ARG A 118 -3.90 12.21 -8.41
C ARG A 118 -4.78 11.05 -8.83
N GLN A 119 -4.82 9.97 -8.04
CA GLN A 119 -5.64 8.81 -8.36
C GLN A 119 -7.08 9.02 -7.94
N ASP A 120 -7.98 8.54 -8.77
CA ASP A 120 -9.41 8.52 -8.46
C ASP A 120 -9.70 7.38 -7.47
N TRP A 121 -10.60 7.67 -6.53
CA TRP A 121 -10.99 6.75 -5.48
C TRP A 121 -12.21 5.94 -5.93
N SER A 122 -12.36 4.77 -5.35
CA SER A 122 -13.61 4.02 -5.39
C SER A 122 -14.15 3.80 -3.98
N VAL A 123 -15.41 3.38 -3.90
CA VAL A 123 -16.05 2.99 -2.63
C VAL A 123 -16.47 1.53 -2.71
N LEU A 124 -16.15 0.77 -1.67
CA LEU A 124 -16.53 -0.64 -1.59
C LEU A 124 -18.05 -0.78 -1.40
N THR A 125 -18.64 -1.69 -2.17
CA THR A 125 -20.09 -1.97 -2.12
C THR A 125 -20.33 -3.20 -1.26
N LEU A 126 -20.48 -3.01 0.06
CA LEU A 126 -20.79 -4.07 1.04
C LEU A 126 -22.24 -3.98 1.54
N THR A 127 -22.51 -2.93 2.29
CA THR A 127 -23.80 -2.62 2.91
C THR A 127 -23.96 -1.10 2.98
N MET A 128 -25.17 -0.62 3.22
CA MET A 128 -25.43 0.79 3.54
C MET A 128 -25.43 1.05 5.05
N SER A 129 -25.50 0.01 5.88
CA SER A 129 -25.38 0.12 7.33
C SER A 129 -23.95 0.53 7.75
N TYR A 130 -23.74 0.76 9.05
CA TYR A 130 -22.44 1.19 9.57
C TYR A 130 -21.34 0.13 9.37
N HIS A 131 -20.27 0.49 8.65
CA HIS A 131 -19.03 -0.30 8.50
C HIS A 131 -17.85 0.64 8.20
N GLY A 132 -16.78 0.53 8.98
CA GLY A 132 -15.61 1.42 8.93
C GLY A 132 -14.40 0.77 9.61
N ALA A 133 -13.27 1.47 9.64
CA ALA A 133 -12.00 1.01 10.22
C ALA A 133 -11.53 -0.35 9.67
N PRO A 134 -11.30 -0.44 8.34
CA PRO A 134 -10.95 -1.71 7.69
C PRO A 134 -9.57 -2.21 8.13
N GLN A 135 -9.35 -3.53 7.99
CA GLN A 135 -8.03 -4.14 8.13
C GLN A 135 -7.79 -5.16 7.01
N ILE A 136 -6.99 -4.78 6.00
CA ILE A 136 -6.66 -5.66 4.87
C ILE A 136 -5.51 -6.60 5.22
N PHE A 137 -5.69 -7.90 4.96
CA PHE A 137 -4.61 -8.89 5.04
C PHE A 137 -4.85 -10.08 4.12
N TRP A 138 -3.77 -10.76 3.73
CA TRP A 138 -3.85 -12.01 3.00
C TRP A 138 -3.94 -13.17 3.99
N PHE A 139 -5.04 -13.92 3.92
CA PHE A 139 -5.20 -15.15 4.68
C PHE A 139 -4.76 -16.34 3.84
N GLU A 140 -3.50 -16.73 4.04
CA GLU A 140 -2.81 -17.76 3.27
C GLU A 140 -3.58 -19.10 3.21
N PRO A 141 -4.14 -19.64 4.32
CA PRO A 141 -4.83 -20.93 4.27
C PRO A 141 -6.02 -20.99 3.31
N HIS A 142 -6.67 -19.84 3.06
CA HIS A 142 -7.78 -19.76 2.09
C HIS A 142 -7.36 -19.21 0.74
N GLN A 143 -6.11 -18.76 0.60
CA GLN A 143 -5.61 -18.03 -0.56
C GLN A 143 -6.53 -16.86 -0.93
N LYS A 144 -6.89 -16.05 0.08
CA LYS A 144 -7.84 -14.93 -0.09
C LYS A 144 -7.42 -13.70 0.71
N TRP A 145 -7.74 -12.55 0.15
CA TRP A 145 -7.74 -11.28 0.87
C TRP A 145 -8.96 -11.20 1.78
N TYR A 146 -8.73 -10.78 3.02
CA TYR A 146 -9.76 -10.46 4.02
C TYR A 146 -9.69 -8.97 4.33
N LEU A 147 -10.86 -8.39 4.53
CA LEU A 147 -11.06 -6.98 4.87
C LEU A 147 -12.12 -6.88 5.97
#